data_AF-A0A5J4PD55-F1
#
_entry.id   AF-A0A5J4PD55-F1
#
_cell.length_a   1.000
_cell.length_b   1.000
_cell.length_c   1.000
_cell.angle_alpha   90.00
_cell.angle_beta   90.00
_cell.angle_gamma   90.00
#
_symmetry.space_group_name_H-M   'P 1'
#
loop_
_entity.id
_entity.type
_entity.pdbx_description
1 polymer ?
#
loop_
_entity_poly.entity_id
_entity_poly.type
_entity_poly.pdbx_seq_one_letter_code
_entity_poly.pdbx_strand_id
1 'polypeptide(L)'
;MWYFGVSRCLYFSPNVIFFLILSDILHLKSNYMSTEDNKRRFDTQRIHAGYHSQEHNNSVHVPIYQTAAFDLQSTERAGRLMRFEEFGYTYSRMANPTLSVLEQRVVALDGAVGAIALASGMSAVSYALLNAGEGGRVIA
;
A
#
# COMPACT_ATOMS: atom_id res chain seq x y z
N MET A 1 -35.13 21.83 -14.40
CA MET A 1 -36.04 22.99 -14.31
C MET A 1 -36.00 23.46 -12.86
N TRP A 2 -35.12 24.43 -12.53
CA TRP A 2 -35.46 25.76 -11.95
C TRP A 2 -36.13 25.70 -10.56
N TYR A 3 -35.80 26.49 -9.54
CA TYR A 3 -34.74 27.46 -9.21
C TYR A 3 -35.06 27.99 -7.78
N PHE A 4 -34.22 28.92 -7.30
CA PHE A 4 -34.27 29.73 -6.07
C PHE A 4 -33.43 29.18 -4.92
N GLY A 5 -32.37 29.85 -4.46
CA GLY A 5 -32.00 31.25 -4.64
C GLY A 5 -31.52 31.77 -3.29
N VAL A 6 -30.24 31.55 -2.98
CA VAL A 6 -29.65 32.02 -1.72
C VAL A 6 -29.24 33.47 -1.90
N SER A 7 -30.20 34.37 -1.69
CA SER A 7 -29.95 35.78 -1.43
C SER A 7 -29.36 35.91 -0.02
N ARG A 8 -28.05 36.10 0.08
CA ARG A 8 -27.43 36.66 1.29
C ARG A 8 -26.94 38.06 0.93
N CYS A 9 -27.65 39.07 1.44
CA CYS A 9 -27.30 40.48 1.34
C CYS A 9 -25.82 40.69 1.70
N LEU A 10 -25.01 41.06 0.70
CA LEU A 10 -23.64 41.50 0.91
C LEU A 10 -23.67 43.01 1.18
N TYR A 11 -23.59 43.39 2.45
CA TYR A 11 -23.13 44.72 2.82
C TYR A 11 -21.62 44.78 2.51
N PHE A 12 -21.29 45.51 1.44
CA PHE A 12 -19.96 45.62 0.86
C PHE A 12 -19.06 46.52 1.74
N SER A 13 -18.48 45.94 2.80
CA SER A 13 -17.33 46.56 3.49
C SER A 13 -16.05 45.95 2.90
N PRO A 14 -15.06 46.77 2.49
CA PRO A 14 -13.83 46.27 1.86
C PRO A 14 -13.06 45.28 2.75
N ASN A 15 -13.28 45.30 4.07
CA ASN A 15 -12.67 44.38 5.03
C ASN A 15 -13.26 42.95 4.98
N VAL A 16 -14.52 42.77 4.57
CA VAL A 16 -15.19 41.45 4.56
C VAL A 16 -14.85 40.66 3.29
N ILE A 17 -14.67 41.34 2.16
CA ILE A 17 -14.27 40.72 0.89
C ILE A 17 -12.83 40.19 0.98
N PHE A 18 -11.93 40.94 1.61
CA PHE A 18 -10.57 40.48 1.85
C PHE A 18 -10.54 39.23 2.74
N PHE A 19 -11.41 39.16 3.75
CA PHE A 19 -11.47 38.01 4.66
C PHE A 19 -12.05 36.75 3.99
N LEU A 20 -13.07 36.90 3.13
CA LEU A 20 -13.65 35.78 2.37
C LEU A 20 -12.70 35.26 1.27
N ILE A 21 -12.02 36.16 0.55
CA ILE A 21 -11.01 35.77 -0.43
C ILE A 21 -9.80 35.11 0.25
N LEU A 22 -9.37 35.60 1.42
CA LEU A 22 -8.27 35.00 2.17
C LEU A 22 -8.69 33.66 2.81
N SER A 23 -9.93 33.50 3.27
CA SER A 23 -10.44 32.21 3.75
C SER A 23 -10.53 31.20 2.60
N ASP A 24 -11.01 31.62 1.43
CA ASP A 24 -11.08 30.75 0.25
C ASP A 24 -9.67 30.40 -0.27
N ILE A 25 -8.72 31.35 -0.25
CA ILE A 25 -7.31 31.08 -0.59
C ILE A 25 -6.65 30.16 0.44
N LEU A 26 -6.92 30.31 1.74
CA LEU A 26 -6.38 29.42 2.78
C LEU A 26 -7.02 28.01 2.69
N HIS A 27 -8.30 27.93 2.34
CA HIS A 27 -8.99 26.66 2.12
C HIS A 27 -8.54 25.97 0.82
N LEU A 28 -8.28 26.75 -0.24
CA LEU A 28 -7.62 26.28 -1.45
C LEU A 28 -6.18 25.84 -1.17
N LYS A 29 -5.40 26.56 -0.36
CA LYS A 29 -4.01 26.20 -0.04
C LYS A 29 -3.92 24.93 0.82
N SER A 30 -4.88 24.70 1.73
CA SER A 30 -5.01 23.43 2.47
C SER A 30 -5.33 22.25 1.55
N ASN A 31 -6.15 22.47 0.51
CA ASN A 31 -6.50 21.44 -0.46
C ASN A 31 -5.38 21.23 -1.51
N TYR A 32 -4.66 22.28 -1.94
CA TYR A 32 -3.55 22.16 -2.89
C TYR A 32 -2.23 21.69 -2.25
N MET A 33 -2.05 21.79 -0.93
CA MET A 33 -0.92 21.18 -0.20
C MET A 33 -1.17 19.71 0.18
N SER A 34 -2.20 19.06 -0.38
CA SER A 34 -2.43 17.61 -0.24
C SER A 34 -2.78 16.88 -1.55
N THR A 35 -2.67 17.53 -2.71
CA THR A 35 -3.01 16.94 -4.02
C THR A 35 -1.85 16.96 -5.02
N GLU A 36 -0.61 16.89 -4.53
CA GLU A 36 0.49 16.25 -5.25
C GLU A 36 0.74 14.94 -4.49
N ASP A 37 0.52 13.82 -5.18
CA ASP A 37 0.69 12.45 -4.71
C ASP A 37 1.81 12.37 -3.65
N ASN A 38 1.48 12.06 -2.37
CA ASN A 38 2.45 11.87 -1.28
C ASN A 38 3.22 10.55 -1.48
N LYS A 39 3.56 10.27 -2.73
CA LYS A 39 4.41 9.19 -3.18
C LYS A 39 5.82 9.67 -2.98
N ARG A 40 6.46 9.13 -1.95
CA ARG A 40 7.89 9.36 -1.68
C ARG A 40 8.69 9.15 -2.96
N ARG A 41 9.80 9.88 -3.13
CA ARG A 41 10.66 9.71 -4.32
C ARG A 41 11.22 8.29 -4.38
N PHE A 42 11.53 7.79 -5.58
CA PHE A 42 12.05 6.43 -5.82
C PHE A 42 13.22 6.08 -4.87
N ASP A 43 14.18 6.99 -4.70
CA ASP A 43 15.34 6.80 -3.82
C ASP A 43 14.99 6.63 -2.34
N THR A 44 13.86 7.21 -1.90
CA THR A 44 13.36 7.03 -0.54
C THR A 44 12.58 5.72 -0.43
N GLN A 45 11.79 5.37 -1.45
CA GLN A 45 11.01 4.14 -1.46
C GLN A 45 11.89 2.89 -1.45
N ARG A 46 12.99 2.87 -2.21
CA ARG A 46 13.91 1.72 -2.26
C ARG A 46 14.50 1.36 -0.89
N ILE A 47 14.53 2.31 0.05
CA ILE A 47 15.05 2.11 1.40
C ILE A 47 13.91 1.79 2.38
N HIS A 48 12.81 2.55 2.32
CA HIS A 48 11.80 2.56 3.39
C HIS A 48 10.48 1.85 3.05
N ALA A 49 10.17 1.58 1.79
CA ALA A 49 8.89 0.98 1.44
C ALA A 49 8.76 -0.44 2.01
N GLY A 50 7.55 -0.78 2.43
CA GLY A 50 7.16 -2.10 2.94
C GLY A 50 7.67 -2.46 4.34
N TYR A 51 8.30 -1.54 5.08
CA TYR A 51 8.83 -1.83 6.42
C TYR A 51 8.42 -0.80 7.46
N HIS A 52 7.81 -1.28 8.56
CA HIS A 52 7.44 -0.47 9.73
C HIS A 52 8.14 -1.03 10.98
N SER A 53 9.06 -0.25 11.56
CA SER A 53 9.87 -0.71 12.71
C SER A 53 9.03 -0.98 13.96
N GLN A 54 7.89 -0.31 14.13
CA GLN A 54 6.99 -0.45 15.28
C GLN A 54 6.44 -1.88 15.42
N GLU A 55 6.28 -2.60 14.31
CA GLU A 55 5.82 -3.98 14.28
C GLU A 55 6.93 -4.99 14.67
N HIS A 56 8.17 -4.52 14.74
CA HIS A 56 9.37 -5.34 14.92
C HIS A 56 10.26 -4.82 16.06
N ASN A 57 9.68 -4.55 17.22
CA ASN A 57 10.39 -4.07 18.42
C ASN A 57 11.25 -2.82 18.16
N ASN A 58 10.80 -1.94 17.26
CA ASN A 58 11.51 -0.73 16.83
C ASN A 58 12.90 -0.99 16.22
N SER A 59 13.14 -2.19 15.69
CA SER A 59 14.36 -2.47 14.92
C SER A 59 14.44 -1.59 13.68
N VAL A 60 15.60 -0.97 13.44
CA VAL A 60 15.84 -0.16 12.24
C VAL A 60 15.99 -1.06 11.01
N HIS A 61 16.55 -2.26 11.18
CA HIS A 61 16.70 -3.24 10.11
C HIS A 61 15.59 -4.28 10.15
N VAL A 62 15.19 -4.74 8.96
CA VAL A 62 14.26 -5.86 8.80
C VAL A 62 14.84 -7.09 9.51
N PRO A 63 14.14 -7.66 10.51
CA PRO A 63 14.58 -8.90 11.14
C PRO A 63 14.58 -10.07 10.15
N ILE A 64 15.51 -11.01 10.34
CA ILE A 64 15.60 -12.22 9.52
C ILE A 64 14.78 -13.32 10.17
N TYR A 65 13.61 -13.63 9.60
CA TYR A 65 12.73 -14.71 10.05
C TYR A 65 13.16 -16.05 9.43
N GLN A 66 14.31 -16.57 9.89
CA GLN A 66 14.86 -17.85 9.42
C GLN A 66 14.18 -19.05 10.10
N THR A 67 12.88 -19.21 9.81
CA THR A 67 12.07 -20.35 10.27
C THR A 67 11.33 -20.97 9.10
N ALA A 68 10.96 -22.25 9.20
CA ALA A 68 10.11 -22.93 8.23
C ALA A 68 8.61 -22.79 8.57
N ALA A 69 8.25 -22.77 9.85
CA ALA A 69 6.87 -22.78 10.33
C ALA A 69 6.66 -21.73 11.43
N PHE A 70 5.42 -21.30 11.59
CA PHE A 70 4.98 -20.33 12.59
C PHE A 70 3.97 -20.97 13.53
N ASP A 71 3.98 -20.54 14.79
CA ASP A 71 3.01 -21.01 15.78
C ASP A 71 1.61 -20.44 15.47
N LEU A 72 0.62 -21.32 15.49
CA LEU A 72 -0.78 -21.01 15.21
C LEU A 72 -1.55 -20.55 16.46
N GLN A 73 -0.96 -20.69 17.65
CA GLN A 73 -1.50 -20.34 18.97
C GLN A 73 -2.75 -21.12 19.42
N SER A 74 -3.73 -21.37 18.54
CA SER A 74 -4.93 -22.16 18.85
C SER A 74 -5.50 -22.85 17.60
N THR A 75 -6.27 -23.93 17.82
CA THR A 75 -6.98 -24.66 16.75
C THR A 75 -8.00 -23.79 16.02
N GLU A 76 -8.65 -22.88 16.74
CA GLU A 76 -9.64 -21.95 16.19
C GLU A 76 -8.95 -20.93 15.28
N ARG A 77 -7.80 -20.39 15.70
CA ARG A 77 -6.99 -19.47 14.88
C ARG A 77 -6.45 -20.17 13.63
N ALA A 78 -5.95 -21.40 13.77
CA ALA A 78 -5.53 -22.21 12.63
C ALA A 78 -6.66 -22.36 11.58
N GLY A 79 -7.89 -22.63 12.03
CA GLY A 79 -9.05 -22.71 11.15
C GLY A 79 -9.34 -21.41 10.40
N ARG A 80 -9.22 -20.24 11.07
CA ARG A 80 -9.41 -18.92 10.43
C ARG A 80 -8.34 -18.62 9.39
N LEU A 81 -7.07 -18.92 9.69
CA LEU A 81 -5.94 -18.73 8.76
C LEU A 81 -6.12 -19.56 7.48
N MET A 82 -6.54 -20.82 7.61
CA MET A 82 -6.73 -21.71 6.44
C MET A 82 -7.94 -21.33 5.57
N ARG A 83 -8.94 -20.63 6.14
CA ARG A 83 -10.09 -20.09 5.40
C ARG A 83 -9.86 -18.66 4.88
N PHE A 84 -8.67 -18.09 5.06
CA PHE A 84 -8.34 -16.70 4.71
C PHE A 84 -9.26 -15.66 5.38
N GLU A 85 -9.83 -15.99 6.54
CA GLU A 85 -10.60 -15.04 7.38
C GLU A 85 -9.66 -14.11 8.16
N GLU A 86 -8.44 -14.58 8.42
CA GLU A 86 -7.36 -13.85 9.08
C GLU A 86 -6.10 -13.98 8.22
N PHE A 87 -5.39 -12.86 7.98
CA PHE A 87 -4.10 -12.89 7.28
C PHE A 87 -2.98 -13.12 8.29
N GLY A 88 -2.15 -14.12 8.03
CA GLY A 88 -1.03 -14.45 8.90
C GLY A 88 -0.07 -15.44 8.25
N TYR A 89 1.03 -15.70 8.95
CA TYR A 89 2.05 -16.62 8.49
C TYR A 89 1.84 -17.98 9.11
N THR A 90 1.89 -19.03 8.29
CA THR A 90 1.82 -20.43 8.75
C THR A 90 3.08 -21.20 8.38
N TYR A 91 3.53 -21.04 7.14
CA TYR A 91 4.69 -21.76 6.62
C TYR A 91 5.46 -20.91 5.61
N SER A 92 6.78 -20.84 5.75
CA SER A 92 7.65 -19.92 4.98
C SER A 92 7.68 -20.18 3.48
N ARG A 93 7.27 -21.36 3.03
CA ARG A 93 7.09 -21.65 1.59
C ARG A 93 5.96 -20.83 0.96
N MET A 94 4.92 -20.50 1.73
CA MET A 94 3.78 -19.71 1.24
C MET A 94 4.02 -18.22 1.44
N ALA A 95 4.46 -17.83 2.63
CA ALA A 95 4.77 -16.44 2.97
C ALA A 95 5.72 -16.39 4.16
N ASN A 96 6.61 -15.41 4.18
CA ASN A 96 7.53 -15.15 5.29
C ASN A 96 7.64 -13.64 5.52
N PRO A 97 7.64 -13.15 6.78
CA PRO A 97 7.67 -11.71 7.04
C PRO A 97 8.85 -10.97 6.40
N THR A 98 10.05 -11.57 6.37
CA THR A 98 11.21 -10.97 5.71
C THR A 98 11.00 -10.85 4.20
N LEU A 99 10.37 -11.86 3.57
CA LEU A 99 10.04 -11.84 2.14
C LEU A 99 8.92 -10.86 1.83
N SER A 100 7.90 -10.74 2.69
CA SER A 100 6.79 -9.80 2.52
C SER A 100 7.27 -8.36 2.40
N VAL A 101 8.31 -7.96 3.15
CA VAL A 101 8.91 -6.62 3.04
C VAL A 101 9.54 -6.41 1.66
N LEU A 102 10.21 -7.43 1.11
CA LEU A 102 10.77 -7.38 -0.24
C LEU A 102 9.65 -7.26 -1.29
N GLU A 103 8.61 -8.07 -1.18
CA GLU A 103 7.45 -8.06 -2.10
C GLU A 103 6.76 -6.69 -2.11
N GLN A 104 6.43 -6.15 -0.93
CA GLN A 104 5.80 -4.83 -0.79
C GLN A 104 6.69 -3.70 -1.31
N ARG A 105 8.01 -3.83 -1.15
CA ARG A 105 8.97 -2.85 -1.67
C ARG A 105 9.02 -2.87 -3.19
N VAL A 106 9.07 -4.03 -3.82
CA VAL A 106 9.03 -4.16 -5.28
C VAL A 106 7.70 -3.61 -5.81
N VAL A 107 6.58 -3.94 -5.17
CA VAL A 107 5.25 -3.39 -5.48
C VAL A 107 5.26 -1.86 -5.48
N ALA A 108 5.83 -1.22 -4.46
CA ALA A 108 5.89 0.23 -4.37
C ALA A 108 6.75 0.85 -5.49
N LEU A 109 7.87 0.21 -5.84
CA LEU A 109 8.80 0.69 -6.86
C LEU A 109 8.25 0.55 -8.29
N ASP A 110 7.67 -0.61 -8.61
CA ASP A 110 7.14 -0.91 -9.95
C ASP A 110 5.71 -0.39 -10.14
N GLY A 111 5.00 -0.06 -9.05
CA GLY A 111 3.58 0.31 -9.10
C GLY A 111 2.66 -0.86 -9.42
N ALA A 112 3.10 -2.09 -9.14
CA ALA A 112 2.31 -3.30 -9.33
C ALA A 112 1.16 -3.40 -8.30
N VAL A 113 0.19 -4.28 -8.54
CA VAL A 113 -0.88 -4.57 -7.57
C VAL A 113 -0.40 -5.52 -6.46
N GLY A 114 0.59 -6.36 -6.77
CA GLY A 114 1.17 -7.35 -5.85
C GLY A 114 2.45 -7.93 -6.43
N ALA A 115 3.24 -8.59 -5.58
CA ALA A 115 4.45 -9.29 -5.98
C ALA A 115 4.62 -10.56 -5.12
N ILE A 116 5.37 -11.54 -5.64
CA ILE A 116 5.75 -12.75 -4.92
C ILE A 116 7.25 -12.99 -5.08
N ALA A 117 7.95 -13.22 -3.97
CA ALA A 117 9.36 -13.53 -3.95
C ALA A 117 9.59 -15.03 -4.19
N LEU A 118 10.45 -15.36 -5.13
CA LEU A 118 10.75 -16.75 -5.52
C LEU A 118 12.26 -17.00 -5.44
N ALA A 119 12.63 -18.29 -5.43
CA ALA A 119 14.02 -18.72 -5.22
C ALA A 119 14.98 -18.29 -6.36
N SER A 120 14.47 -18.09 -7.57
CA SER A 120 15.28 -17.69 -8.73
C SER A 120 14.44 -16.96 -9.78
N GLY A 121 15.10 -16.24 -10.69
CA GLY A 121 14.44 -15.61 -11.83
C GLY A 121 13.78 -16.64 -12.76
N MET A 122 14.40 -17.80 -12.99
CA MET A 122 13.79 -18.89 -13.76
C MET A 122 12.54 -19.45 -13.09
N SER A 123 12.53 -19.54 -11.75
CA SER A 123 11.33 -19.91 -11.00
C SER A 123 10.22 -18.88 -11.18
N ALA A 124 10.54 -17.58 -11.23
CA ALA A 124 9.55 -16.52 -11.47
C ALA A 124 8.91 -16.62 -12.85
N VAL A 125 9.71 -16.83 -13.90
CA VAL A 125 9.20 -17.03 -15.26
C VAL A 125 8.32 -18.28 -15.34
N SER A 126 8.81 -19.41 -14.83
CA SER A 126 8.05 -20.66 -14.82
C SER A 126 6.74 -20.54 -14.03
N TYR A 127 6.77 -19.90 -12.85
CA TYR A 127 5.57 -19.72 -12.03
C TYR A 127 4.52 -18.84 -12.72
N ALA A 128 4.95 -17.76 -13.39
CA ALA A 128 4.06 -16.92 -14.17
C ALA A 128 3.43 -17.68 -15.35
N LEU A 129 4.22 -18.44 -16.11
CA LEU A 129 3.72 -19.19 -17.27
C LEU A 129 2.79 -20.33 -16.86
N LEU A 130 3.13 -21.08 -15.80
CA LEU A 130 2.31 -22.20 -15.33
C LEU A 130 1.00 -21.75 -14.71
N ASN A 131 0.93 -20.55 -14.14
CA ASN A 131 -0.32 -19.99 -13.63
C ASN A 131 -1.17 -19.32 -14.71
N ALA A 132 -0.55 -18.71 -15.73
CA ALA A 132 -1.26 -18.00 -16.79
C ALA A 132 -1.70 -18.91 -17.94
N GLY A 133 -1.00 -20.03 -18.17
CA GLY A 133 -1.22 -20.90 -19.31
C GLY A 133 -1.97 -22.18 -18.96
N GLU A 134 -2.98 -22.52 -19.77
CA GLU A 134 -3.73 -23.80 -19.67
C GLU A 134 -3.31 -24.80 -20.76
N GLY A 135 -2.04 -24.76 -21.18
CA GLY A 135 -1.52 -25.62 -22.28
C GLY A 135 -1.66 -25.02 -23.69
N GLY A 136 -1.81 -23.69 -23.78
CA GLY A 136 -1.88 -22.95 -25.04
C GLY A 136 -0.51 -22.57 -25.65
N ARG A 137 -0.55 -21.72 -26.67
CA ARG A 137 0.66 -21.20 -27.35
C ARG A 137 1.06 -19.85 -26.76
N VAL A 138 2.31 -19.75 -26.29
CA VAL A 138 2.95 -18.48 -25.90
C VAL A 138 3.73 -17.94 -27.10
N ILE A 139 3.52 -16.66 -27.44
CA ILE A 139 4.31 -15.95 -28.45
C ILE A 139 5.40 -15.14 -27.74
N ALA A 140 6.63 -15.28 -28.22
CA ALA A 140 7.78 -14.52 -27.75
C ALA A 140 7.95 -13.25 -28.58
#